data_AF-A0A7Y3BDW0-F1
#
_entry.id   AF-A0A7Y3BDW0-F1
#
_cell.length_a   1.000
_cell.length_b   1.000
_cell.length_c   1.000
_cell.angle_alpha   90.00
_cell.angle_beta   90.00
_cell.angle_gamma   90.00
#
_symmetry.space_group_name_H-M   'P 1'
#
loop_
_entity.id
_entity.type
_entity.pdbx_description
1 polymer ?
#
loop_
_entity_poly.entity_id
_entity_poly.type
_entity_poly.pdbx_seq_one_letter_code
_entity_poly.pdbx_strand_id
1 'polypeptide(L)'
;MHLDVLDLRTFYYRTQLGRGAQSAIREQVTTLWPSAKGQNVAGFGFAVPLLRPYMVDARRVTALMPGQQGVMPWPAGMDNVS
;
A
#
# COMPACT_ATOMS: atom_id res chain seq x y z
N MET A 1 14.56 15.66 -1.79
CA MET A 1 14.73 14.39 -2.50
C MET A 1 13.36 13.76 -2.59
N HIS A 2 12.76 13.74 -3.78
CA HIS A 2 11.45 13.12 -3.97
C HIS A 2 11.69 11.72 -4.53
N LEU A 3 11.22 10.67 -3.85
CA LEU A 3 11.41 9.30 -4.32
C LEU A 3 10.36 9.00 -5.39
N ASP A 4 10.80 8.62 -6.58
CA ASP A 4 9.93 8.29 -7.70
C ASP A 4 9.13 7.00 -7.43
N VAL A 5 7.88 6.95 -7.89
CA VAL A 5 6.98 5.80 -7.70
C VAL A 5 7.55 4.52 -8.31
N LEU A 6 8.32 4.60 -9.41
CA LEU A 6 8.97 3.46 -10.05
C LEU A 6 10.11 2.91 -9.21
N ASP A 7 10.88 3.78 -8.54
CA ASP A 7 11.94 3.36 -7.62
C ASP A 7 11.35 2.66 -6.40
N LEU A 8 10.29 3.23 -5.82
CA LEU A 8 9.57 2.62 -4.69
C LEU A 8 8.94 1.27 -5.07
N ARG A 9 8.29 1.20 -6.24
CA ARG A 9 7.73 -0.03 -6.79
C ARG A 9 8.83 -1.07 -7.02
N THR A 10 9.97 -0.67 -7.57
CA THR A 10 11.11 -1.55 -7.82
C THR A 10 11.68 -2.07 -6.51
N PHE A 11 11.90 -1.19 -5.53
CA PHE A 11 12.38 -1.59 -4.21
C PHE A 11 11.46 -2.63 -3.57
N TYR A 12 10.18 -2.31 -3.37
CA TYR A 12 9.25 -3.17 -2.64
C TYR A 12 8.97 -4.51 -3.35
N TYR A 13 8.86 -4.51 -4.69
CA TYR A 13 8.45 -5.73 -5.41
C TYR A 13 9.59 -6.52 -6.03
N ARG A 14 10.72 -5.90 -6.38
CA ARG A 14 11.81 -6.57 -7.11
C ARG A 14 13.01 -6.91 -6.25
N THR A 15 13.16 -6.34 -5.06
CA THR A 15 14.31 -6.62 -4.18
C THR A 15 13.93 -7.52 -3.00
N GLN A 16 14.90 -8.29 -2.47
CA GLN A 16 14.68 -9.11 -1.28
C GLN A 16 14.51 -8.24 -0.02
N LEU A 17 15.30 -7.17 0.09
CA LEU A 17 15.21 -6.21 1.19
C LEU A 17 13.84 -5.53 1.24
N GLY A 18 13.32 -5.07 0.10
CA GLY A 18 12.00 -4.44 0.03
C GLY A 18 10.86 -5.38 0.39
N ARG A 19 10.93 -6.66 0.00
CA ARG A 19 9.96 -7.67 0.44
C ARG A 19 10.03 -7.93 1.95
N GLY A 20 11.24 -7.96 2.53
CA GLY A 20 11.44 -8.05 3.97
C GLY A 20 10.87 -6.85 4.72
N ALA A 21 11.19 -5.64 4.26
CA ALA A 21 10.68 -4.39 4.82
C ALA A 21 9.15 -4.32 4.74
N GLN A 22 8.55 -4.70 3.60
CA GLN A 22 7.10 -4.79 3.46
C GLN A 22 6.49 -5.71 4.52
N SER A 23 7.05 -6.92 4.70
CA SER A 23 6.53 -7.88 5.65
C SER A 23 6.59 -7.34 7.08
N ALA A 24 7.76 -6.84 7.50
CA ALA A 24 7.97 -6.32 8.84
C ALA A 24 7.06 -5.12 9.15
N ILE A 25 6.97 -4.15 8.24
CA ILE A 25 6.12 -2.97 8.44
C ILE A 25 4.65 -3.38 8.47
N ARG A 26 4.21 -4.25 7.54
CA ARG A 26 2.81 -4.70 7.47
C ARG A 26 2.41 -5.44 8.73
N GLU A 27 3.27 -6.29 9.27
CA GLU A 27 3.03 -7.01 10.53
C GLU A 27 2.76 -6.05 11.69
N GLN A 28 3.58 -5.01 11.84
CA GLN A 28 3.38 -4.00 12.88
C GLN A 28 2.10 -3.20 12.66
N VAL A 29 1.82 -2.81 11.41
CA VAL A 29 0.58 -2.11 11.04
C VAL A 29 -0.65 -2.94 11.41
N THR A 30 -0.68 -4.23 11.08
CA THR A 30 -1.82 -5.11 11.43
C THR A 30 -1.88 -5.46 12.91
N THR A 31 -0.76 -5.40 13.64
CA THR A 31 -0.77 -5.55 15.10
C THR A 31 -1.40 -4.34 15.77
N LEU A 32 -1.05 -3.13 15.32
CA LEU A 32 -1.57 -1.87 15.87
C LEU A 32 -2.99 -1.56 15.43
N TRP A 33 -3.36 -1.98 14.22
CA TRP A 33 -4.69 -1.78 13.63
C TRP A 33 -5.23 -3.12 13.10
N PRO A 34 -5.77 -3.97 13.98
CA PRO A 34 -6.08 -5.36 13.67
C PRO A 34 -7.33 -5.58 12.81
N SER A 35 -8.23 -4.59 12.73
CA SER A 35 -9.39 -4.66 11.83
C SER A 35 -9.78 -3.28 11.34
N ALA A 36 -10.19 -3.23 10.08
CA ALA A 36 -10.76 -2.05 9.44
C ALA A 36 -12.23 -2.29 9.04
N LYS A 37 -12.90 -3.27 9.65
CA LYS A 37 -14.24 -3.71 9.24
C LYS A 37 -15.23 -2.54 9.15
N GLY A 38 -15.80 -2.34 7.96
CA GLY A 38 -16.76 -1.27 7.70
C GLY A 38 -16.17 0.15 7.64
N GLN A 39 -14.86 0.31 7.83
CA GLN A 39 -14.16 1.59 7.75
C GLN A 39 -13.75 1.90 6.30
N ASN A 40 -13.55 3.18 6.01
CA ASN A 40 -12.88 3.62 4.79
C ASN A 40 -11.40 3.83 5.11
N VAL A 41 -10.53 3.06 4.47
CA VAL A 41 -9.08 3.12 4.66
C VAL A 41 -8.45 3.90 3.52
N ALA A 42 -7.67 4.93 3.83
CA ALA A 42 -6.89 5.68 2.86
C ALA A 42 -5.40 5.55 3.20
N GLY A 43 -4.60 5.03 2.27
CA GLY A 43 -3.15 5.06 2.37
C GLY A 43 -2.61 6.27 1.61
N PHE A 44 -1.76 7.08 2.25
CA PHE A 44 -1.13 8.25 1.65
C PHE A 44 0.36 8.00 1.36
N GLY A 45 0.86 8.46 0.21
CA GLY A 45 2.21 8.14 -0.28
C GLY A 45 2.25 6.77 -0.95
N PHE A 46 3.38 6.06 -0.85
CA PHE A 46 3.51 4.69 -1.38
C PHE A 46 3.01 3.61 -0.39
N ALA A 47 1.77 3.75 0.07
CA ALA A 47 1.18 2.87 1.09
C ALA A 47 0.71 1.50 0.55
N VAL A 48 0.59 1.38 -0.78
CA VAL A 48 0.08 0.20 -1.50
C VAL A 48 0.61 -1.16 -1.02
N PRO A 49 1.92 -1.34 -0.69
CA PRO A 49 2.43 -2.61 -0.16
C PRO A 49 1.82 -3.04 1.18
N LEU A 50 1.21 -2.12 1.93
CA LEU A 50 0.69 -2.33 3.27
C LEU A 50 -0.85 -2.48 3.31
N LEU A 51 -1.56 -2.03 2.27
CA LEU A 51 -3.03 -1.92 2.27
C LEU A 51 -3.77 -3.25 1.99
N ARG A 52 -3.08 -4.26 1.46
CA ARG A 52 -3.69 -5.52 1.00
C ARG A 52 -4.54 -6.23 2.08
N PRO A 53 -4.13 -6.33 3.36
CA PRO A 53 -4.94 -7.00 4.38
C PRO A 53 -6.31 -6.35 4.59
N TYR A 54 -6.38 -5.03 4.52
CA TYR A 54 -7.63 -4.29 4.76
C TYR A 54 -8.64 -4.41 3.62
N MET A 55 -8.23 -4.91 2.44
CA MET A 55 -9.17 -5.13 1.33
C MET A 55 -10.20 -6.23 1.61
N VAL A 56 -10.01 -7.04 2.66
CA VAL A 56 -10.90 -8.15 3.00
C VAL A 56 -12.16 -7.67 3.73
N ASP A 57 -12.02 -6.79 4.72
CA ASP A 57 -13.09 -6.41 5.63
C ASP A 57 -13.44 -4.91 5.62
N ALA A 58 -12.54 -4.04 5.13
CA ALA A 58 -12.82 -2.63 5.00
C ALA A 58 -13.93 -2.37 3.97
N ARG A 59 -14.69 -1.30 4.21
CA ARG A 59 -15.72 -0.86 3.27
C ARG A 59 -15.12 -0.34 1.97
N ARG A 60 -13.99 0.37 2.08
CA ARG A 60 -13.27 1.04 0.99
C ARG A 60 -11.77 1.06 1.30
N VAL A 61 -10.92 0.89 0.29
CA VAL A 61 -9.46 0.94 0.43
C VAL A 61 -8.86 1.72 -0.73
N THR A 62 -8.56 2.99 -0.47
CA THR A 62 -8.05 3.92 -1.47
C THR A 62 -6.55 4.16 -1.28
N ALA A 63 -5.78 4.13 -2.37
CA ALA A 63 -4.37 4.50 -2.39
C ALA A 63 -4.21 5.91 -2.99
N LEU A 64 -3.73 6.85 -2.18
CA LEU A 64 -3.51 8.24 -2.55
C LEU A 64 -2.00 8.51 -2.68
N MET A 65 -1.52 8.67 -3.90
CA MET A 65 -0.12 8.98 -4.18
C MET A 65 0.03 10.46 -4.59
N PRO A 66 0.97 11.22 -4.00
CA PRO A 66 1.22 12.60 -4.41
C PRO A 66 1.63 12.68 -5.89
N GLY A 67 1.06 13.62 -6.64
CA GLY A 67 1.33 13.74 -8.08
C GLY A 67 2.80 13.92 -8.43
N GLN A 68 3.56 14.66 -7.61
CA GLN A 68 5.01 14.81 -7.78
C GLN A 68 5.77 13.48 -7.68
N GLN A 69 5.21 12.47 -7.00
CA GLN A 69 5.80 11.13 -6.82
C GLN A 69 5.59 10.24 -8.03
N GLY A 70 4.60 10.58 -8.86
CA GLY A 70 3.99 9.64 -9.78
C GLY A 70 2.95 8.77 -9.10
N VAL A 71 2.09 8.17 -9.92
CA VAL A 71 1.00 7.30 -9.49
C VAL A 71 1.12 5.95 -10.18
N MET A 72 0.63 4.89 -9.55
CA MET A 72 0.51 3.58 -10.18
C MET A 72 -0.91 3.02 -10.05
N PRO A 73 -1.35 2.18 -11.00
CA PRO A 73 -2.63 1.49 -10.88
C PRO A 73 -2.73 0.70 -9.57
N TRP A 74 -3.89 0.77 -8.94
CA TRP A 74 -4.21 0.06 -7.70
C TRP A 74 -5.63 -0.52 -7.79
N PRO A 75 -5.81 -1.81 -7.47
CA PRO A 75 -4.82 -2.79 -7.02
C PRO A 75 -4.00 -3.38 -8.18
N ALA A 76 -2.77 -3.80 -7.89
CA ALA A 76 -1.90 -4.37 -8.92
C ALA A 76 -2.50 -5.67 -9.51
N GLY A 77 -2.74 -5.69 -10.82
CA GLY A 77 -3.27 -6.85 -11.54
C GLY A 77 -4.76 -7.13 -11.30
N MET A 78 -5.51 -6.15 -10.79
CA MET A 78 -6.95 -6.27 -10.56
C MET A 78 -7.66 -5.01 -11.08
N ASP A 79 -8.99 -5.07 -11.14
CA ASP A 79 -9.80 -3.89 -11.45
C ASP A 79 -9.64 -2.83 -10.37
N ASN A 80 -9.75 -1.56 -10.79
CA ASN A 80 -9.67 -0.43 -9.87
C ASN A 80 -10.76 -0.55 -8.79
N VAL A 81 -10.36 -0.33 -7.54
CA VAL A 81 -11.26 -0.36 -6.37
C VAL A 81 -11.39 1.03 -5.76
N SER A 82 -12.54 1.31 -5.14
CA SER A 82 -12.81 2.55 -4.41
C SER A 82 -13.20 2.26 -2.97
#